data_AF-A0AA37GR29-F1
#
_entry.id   AF-A0AA37GR29-F1
#
_cell.length_a   1.000
_cell.length_b   1.000
_cell.length_c   1.000
_cell.angle_alpha   90.00
_cell.angle_beta   90.00
_cell.angle_gamma   90.00
#
_symmetry.space_group_name_H-M   'P 1'
#
loop_
_entity.id
_entity.type
_entity.pdbx_description
1 polymer ?
#
loop_
_entity_poly.entity_id
_entity_poly.type
_entity_poly.pdbx_seq_one_letter_code
_entity_poly.pdbx_strand_id
1 'polypeptide(L)'
;MRLTKAMLSKQLAGWYPYASCDRIEALTSFQAWMFIIDDMLDQYSLVQKFNFEALHVMLADCRDFVERSLGVLTTAETSMMQYRDHDAVVSFEEYANAVRRFYSENYSYRVRIAKEATATLNGYRQEALNRYAGRVPTLDEYLSYREASSCIMQVAMNLEFANGISLPEEVMASEEMQRLYHAAVAVIWIVNDVVSMRKEIKEGFVENLVVLLANGNVQKGLDASVARLEREIAAVNEASEAAIKRFADTTHKYHVSLLARNCKNMCMANWLWSLQTPRYCLWDIKSDAGGGFAFTVDAHPDDS
;
A
#
# COMPACT_ATOMS: atom_id res chain seq x y z
N MET A 1 -8.08 12.39 -15.01
CA MET A 1 -9.39 11.71 -14.82
C MET A 1 -9.29 10.17 -14.88
N ARG A 2 -8.25 9.56 -14.26
CA ARG A 2 -8.13 8.10 -14.04
C ARG A 2 -8.63 7.69 -12.64
N LEU A 3 -8.39 8.54 -11.64
CA LEU A 3 -8.75 8.33 -10.22
C LEU A 3 -10.24 8.11 -9.96
N THR A 4 -11.13 8.85 -10.63
CA THR A 4 -12.58 8.78 -10.36
C THR A 4 -13.23 7.48 -10.83
N LYS A 5 -12.63 6.76 -11.77
CA LYS A 5 -13.20 5.50 -12.29
C LYS A 5 -12.96 4.33 -11.34
N ALA A 6 -11.86 4.32 -10.58
CA ALA A 6 -11.45 3.17 -9.77
C ALA A 6 -12.25 2.98 -8.46
N MET A 7 -13.36 3.69 -8.24
CA MET A 7 -14.20 3.59 -7.02
C MET A 7 -13.41 3.81 -5.71
N LEU A 8 -12.43 4.71 -5.76
CA LEU A 8 -11.47 4.93 -4.66
C LEU A 8 -12.12 5.39 -3.36
N SER A 9 -13.21 6.16 -3.44
CA SER A 9 -13.97 6.57 -2.25
C SER A 9 -14.59 5.40 -1.50
N LYS A 10 -15.05 4.35 -2.20
CA LYS A 10 -15.54 3.13 -1.55
C LYS A 10 -14.41 2.35 -0.88
N GLN A 11 -13.24 2.30 -1.52
CA GLN A 11 -12.05 1.68 -0.93
C GLN A 11 -11.65 2.39 0.35
N LEU A 12 -11.54 3.73 0.29
CA LEU A 12 -11.15 4.57 1.41
C LEU A 12 -12.12 4.45 2.59
N ALA A 13 -13.42 4.53 2.33
CA ALA A 13 -14.46 4.36 3.34
C ALA A 13 -14.43 2.95 3.97
N GLY A 14 -14.07 1.92 3.19
CA GLY A 14 -13.91 0.56 3.69
C GLY A 14 -12.65 0.36 4.54
N TRP A 15 -11.54 1.02 4.19
CA TRP A 15 -10.32 1.02 5.01
C TRP A 15 -10.53 1.77 6.34
N TYR A 16 -11.23 2.90 6.29
CA TYR A 16 -11.38 3.81 7.43
C TYR A 16 -12.85 4.06 7.81
N PRO A 17 -13.63 3.01 8.17
CA PRO A 17 -15.07 3.11 8.35
C PRO A 17 -15.52 3.94 9.56
N TYR A 18 -14.58 4.31 10.44
CA TYR A 18 -14.85 5.09 11.66
C TYR A 18 -14.22 6.49 11.62
N ALA A 19 -13.63 6.89 10.50
CA ALA A 19 -13.01 8.20 10.39
C ALA A 19 -14.05 9.33 10.45
N SER A 20 -13.74 10.39 11.19
CA SER A 20 -14.50 11.64 11.14
C SER A 20 -14.32 12.35 9.80
N CYS A 21 -15.22 13.27 9.46
CA CYS A 21 -15.22 13.98 8.18
C CYS A 21 -13.88 14.69 7.88
N ASP A 22 -13.31 15.36 8.87
CA ASP A 22 -12.01 16.06 8.75
C ASP A 22 -10.83 15.11 8.55
N ARG A 23 -10.89 13.90 9.12
CA ARG A 23 -9.86 12.87 8.96
C ARG A 23 -9.96 12.16 7.63
N ILE A 24 -11.18 11.80 7.20
CA ILE A 24 -11.37 11.13 5.90
C ILE A 24 -11.06 12.07 4.72
N GLU A 25 -11.26 13.39 4.89
CA GLU A 25 -10.81 14.41 3.93
C GLU A 25 -9.29 14.36 3.75
N ALA A 26 -8.52 14.46 4.85
CA ALA A 26 -7.05 14.34 4.79
C ALA A 26 -6.58 12.98 4.22
N LEU A 27 -7.27 11.88 4.56
CA LEU A 27 -6.97 10.55 4.03
C LEU A 27 -7.32 10.42 2.54
N THR A 28 -8.23 11.24 2.03
CA THR A 28 -8.53 11.32 0.59
C THR A 28 -7.34 11.93 -0.16
N SER A 29 -6.75 13.01 0.38
CA SER A 29 -5.53 13.62 -0.17
C SER A 29 -4.35 12.65 -0.14
N PHE A 30 -4.20 11.89 0.96
CA PHE A 30 -3.22 10.80 1.03
C PHE A 30 -3.44 9.72 -0.05
N GLN A 31 -4.66 9.24 -0.23
CA GLN A 31 -4.96 8.26 -1.26
C GLN A 31 -4.69 8.82 -2.67
N ALA A 32 -5.01 10.09 -2.92
CA ALA A 32 -4.68 10.75 -4.18
C ALA A 32 -3.17 10.77 -4.42
N TRP A 33 -2.38 11.14 -3.40
CA TRP A 33 -0.92 11.12 -3.45
C TRP A 33 -0.37 9.73 -3.80
N MET A 34 -0.89 8.65 -3.18
CA MET A 34 -0.45 7.27 -3.48
C MET A 34 -0.54 6.96 -4.98
N PHE A 35 -1.67 7.31 -5.61
CA PHE A 35 -1.87 7.07 -7.05
C PHE A 35 -1.07 8.02 -7.94
N ILE A 36 -0.86 9.27 -7.52
CA ILE A 36 -0.04 10.23 -8.27
C ILE A 36 1.41 9.76 -8.32
N ILE A 37 1.97 9.33 -7.18
CA ILE A 37 3.32 8.78 -7.11
C ILE A 37 3.44 7.53 -8.00
N ASP A 38 2.50 6.59 -7.90
CA ASP A 38 2.44 5.36 -8.73
C ASP A 38 2.43 5.72 -10.24
N ASP A 39 1.53 6.59 -10.68
CA ASP A 39 1.42 7.06 -12.07
C ASP A 39 2.70 7.81 -12.54
N MET A 40 3.33 8.61 -11.66
CA MET A 40 4.57 9.31 -11.99
C MET A 40 5.71 8.31 -12.20
N LEU A 41 5.85 7.34 -11.32
CA LEU A 41 6.92 6.34 -11.40
C LEU A 41 6.79 5.43 -12.61
N ASP A 42 5.57 5.07 -13.00
CA ASP A 42 5.31 4.36 -14.25
C ASP A 42 5.81 5.15 -15.46
N GLN A 43 5.60 6.47 -15.49
CA GLN A 43 6.10 7.34 -16.56
C GLN A 43 7.63 7.41 -16.61
N TYR A 44 8.29 7.51 -15.44
CA TYR A 44 9.75 7.50 -15.35
C TYR A 44 10.35 6.13 -15.67
N SER A 45 9.58 5.05 -15.52
CA SER A 45 10.01 3.66 -15.75
C SER A 45 9.87 3.21 -17.21
N LEU A 46 9.33 4.04 -18.10
CA LEU A 46 9.23 3.71 -19.52
C LEU A 46 10.63 3.61 -20.13
N VAL A 47 11.02 2.42 -20.61
CA VAL A 47 12.37 2.10 -21.12
C VAL A 47 12.90 3.15 -22.12
N GLN A 48 12.05 3.65 -23.02
CA GLN A 48 12.43 4.64 -24.05
C GLN A 48 12.67 6.07 -23.50
N LYS A 49 12.22 6.35 -22.28
CA LYS A 49 12.28 7.67 -21.64
C LYS A 49 12.96 7.63 -20.27
N PHE A 50 13.56 6.50 -19.91
CA PHE A 50 14.13 6.31 -18.58
C PHE A 50 15.27 7.30 -18.34
N ASN A 51 15.16 8.05 -17.25
CA ASN A 51 16.16 9.03 -16.85
C ASN A 51 16.50 8.85 -15.38
N PHE A 52 17.66 8.22 -15.13
CA PHE A 52 18.17 7.95 -13.78
C PHE A 52 18.29 9.22 -12.94
N GLU A 53 18.79 10.30 -13.52
CA GLU A 53 18.99 11.55 -12.81
C GLU A 53 17.65 12.18 -12.43
N ALA A 54 16.69 12.19 -13.36
CA ALA A 54 15.36 12.73 -13.07
C ALA A 54 14.61 11.89 -12.02
N LEU A 55 14.71 10.56 -12.08
CA LEU A 55 14.15 9.67 -11.06
C LEU A 55 14.83 9.90 -9.70
N HIS A 56 16.16 10.00 -9.67
CA HIS A 56 16.91 10.24 -8.43
C HIS A 56 16.51 11.57 -7.78
N VAL A 57 16.44 12.66 -8.56
CA VAL A 57 16.01 13.97 -8.09
C VAL A 57 14.56 13.92 -7.60
N MET A 58 13.63 13.34 -8.35
CA MET A 58 12.22 13.25 -7.96
C MET A 58 12.02 12.49 -6.64
N LEU A 59 12.73 11.37 -6.45
CA LEU A 59 12.67 10.60 -5.20
C LEU A 59 13.31 11.37 -4.03
N ALA A 60 14.40 12.10 -4.26
CA ALA A 60 15.04 12.93 -3.25
C ALA A 60 14.15 14.10 -2.82
N ASP A 61 13.54 14.80 -3.77
CA ASP A 61 12.59 15.89 -3.55
C ASP A 61 11.38 15.40 -2.76
N CYS A 62 10.79 14.25 -3.15
CA CYS A 62 9.65 13.67 -2.43
C CYS A 62 10.01 13.28 -0.98
N ARG A 63 11.18 12.67 -0.76
CA ARG A 63 11.63 12.29 0.59
C ARG A 63 11.82 13.52 1.47
N ASP A 64 12.57 14.51 0.99
CA ASP A 64 12.82 15.75 1.74
C ASP A 64 11.50 16.47 2.05
N PHE A 65 10.59 16.56 1.07
CA PHE A 65 9.28 17.15 1.27
C PHE A 65 8.45 16.42 2.33
N VAL A 66 8.36 15.08 2.26
CA VAL A 66 7.63 14.28 3.26
C VAL A 66 8.20 14.51 4.66
N GLU A 67 9.52 14.47 4.82
CA GLU A 67 10.17 14.62 6.12
C GLU A 67 9.99 16.03 6.71
N ARG A 68 10.09 17.08 5.88
CA ARG A 68 9.87 18.48 6.29
C ARG A 68 8.40 18.78 6.57
N SER A 69 7.51 18.35 5.69
CA SER A 69 6.06 18.58 5.81
C SER A 69 5.47 17.83 6.99
N LEU A 70 6.05 16.69 7.40
CA LEU A 70 5.71 16.01 8.66
C LEU A 70 6.48 16.54 9.87
N GLY A 71 7.47 17.43 9.69
CA GLY A 71 8.25 18.02 10.77
C GLY A 71 9.09 17.00 11.53
N VAL A 72 9.66 16.02 10.81
CA VAL A 72 10.54 14.98 11.37
C VAL A 72 12.01 15.19 11.02
N LEU A 73 12.30 16.04 10.03
CA LEU A 73 13.65 16.41 9.66
C LEU A 73 14.38 17.09 10.84
N THR A 74 15.54 16.57 11.24
CA THR A 74 16.34 17.09 12.36
C THR A 74 17.37 18.14 11.95
N THR A 75 17.63 18.30 10.65
CA THR A 75 18.61 19.26 10.13
C THR A 75 18.01 20.68 10.09
N ALA A 76 18.72 21.62 10.72
CA ALA A 76 18.35 23.04 10.82
C ALA A 76 18.50 23.82 9.49
N GLU A 77 18.51 23.14 8.34
CA GLU A 77 18.63 23.79 7.04
C GLU A 77 17.28 24.34 6.60
N THR A 78 17.01 25.56 7.03
CA THR A 78 15.83 26.37 6.73
C THR A 78 15.88 27.01 5.34
N SER A 79 16.63 26.44 4.38
CA SER A 79 16.65 26.99 3.03
C SER A 79 15.28 26.84 2.37
N MET A 80 14.79 27.90 1.73
CA MET A 80 13.66 27.79 0.81
C MET A 80 14.13 26.97 -0.38
N MET A 81 13.82 25.67 -0.41
CA MET A 81 14.04 24.87 -1.61
C MET A 81 12.82 24.96 -2.52
N GLN A 82 13.08 25.36 -3.76
CA GLN A 82 12.13 25.21 -4.86
C GLN A 82 12.19 23.76 -5.31
N TYR A 83 11.22 22.96 -4.89
CA TYR A 83 10.99 21.65 -5.50
C TYR A 83 10.63 21.86 -6.97
N ARG A 84 11.03 20.93 -7.83
CA ARG A 84 10.49 20.92 -9.19
C ARG A 84 8.98 20.70 -9.10
N ASP A 85 8.23 21.25 -10.06
CA ASP A 85 6.77 21.10 -10.12
C ASP A 85 6.42 19.62 -10.32
N HIS A 86 6.22 18.95 -9.20
CA HIS A 86 5.89 17.54 -9.09
C HIS A 86 4.52 17.48 -8.43
N ASP A 87 3.50 17.00 -9.15
CA ASP A 87 2.15 16.82 -8.62
C ASP A 87 2.14 16.02 -7.30
N ALA A 88 3.12 15.12 -7.13
CA ALA A 88 3.35 14.35 -5.91
C ALA A 88 3.74 15.19 -4.68
N VAL A 89 4.45 16.30 -4.86
CA VAL A 89 4.86 17.17 -3.74
C VAL A 89 3.64 17.96 -3.25
N VAL A 90 2.91 18.58 -4.18
CA VAL A 90 1.73 19.39 -3.86
C VAL A 90 0.60 18.54 -3.25
N SER A 91 0.39 17.31 -3.76
CA SER A 91 -0.69 16.45 -3.27
C SER A 91 -0.48 15.87 -1.86
N PHE A 92 0.77 15.82 -1.36
CA PHE A 92 1.05 15.33 0.00
C PHE A 92 0.87 16.41 1.07
N GLU A 93 0.95 17.70 0.69
CA GLU A 93 0.95 18.83 1.63
C GLU A 93 -0.29 18.87 2.53
N GLU A 94 -1.47 18.68 1.95
CA GLU A 94 -2.75 18.73 2.67
C GLU A 94 -2.81 17.65 3.75
N TYR A 95 -2.44 16.42 3.40
CA TYR A 95 -2.37 15.32 4.35
C TYR A 95 -1.32 15.57 5.45
N ALA A 96 -0.12 16.02 5.07
CA ALA A 96 0.96 16.28 6.02
C ALA A 96 0.58 17.39 7.02
N ASN A 97 -0.09 18.45 6.56
CA ASN A 97 -0.60 19.52 7.41
C ASN A 97 -1.65 19.01 8.40
N ALA A 98 -2.58 18.16 7.95
CA ALA A 98 -3.56 17.53 8.84
C ALA A 98 -2.87 16.65 9.90
N VAL A 99 -1.91 15.81 9.49
CA VAL A 99 -1.12 14.98 10.41
C VAL A 99 -0.36 15.84 11.43
N ARG A 100 0.34 16.90 10.99
CA ARG A 100 1.04 17.82 11.90
C ARG A 100 0.10 18.52 12.87
N ARG A 101 -1.11 18.86 12.44
CA ARG A 101 -2.12 19.50 13.29
C ARG A 101 -2.66 18.53 14.34
N PHE A 102 -3.06 17.32 13.94
CA PHE A 102 -3.71 16.36 14.84
C PHE A 102 -2.72 15.57 15.71
N TYR A 103 -1.46 15.43 15.26
CA TYR A 103 -0.40 14.63 15.91
C TYR A 103 0.84 15.49 16.18
N SER A 104 0.67 16.75 16.59
CA SER A 104 1.79 17.65 16.92
C SER A 104 2.71 17.04 17.99
N GLU A 105 2.11 16.56 19.07
CA GLU A 105 2.79 15.98 20.24
C GLU A 105 3.23 14.53 20.04
N ASN A 106 2.68 13.84 19.03
CA ASN A 106 3.06 12.45 18.74
C ASN A 106 4.12 12.42 17.63
N TYR A 107 5.36 12.78 18.01
CA TYR A 107 6.50 12.74 17.09
C TYR A 107 6.75 11.34 16.53
N SER A 108 6.62 10.30 17.35
CA SER A 108 6.84 8.90 16.91
C SER A 108 5.89 8.47 15.79
N TYR A 109 4.60 8.85 15.86
CA TYR A 109 3.65 8.61 14.77
C TYR A 109 4.10 9.30 13.46
N ARG A 110 4.50 10.57 13.55
CA ARG A 110 4.98 11.33 12.38
C ARG A 110 6.23 10.69 11.77
N VAL A 111 7.13 10.17 12.61
CA VAL A 111 8.33 9.41 12.18
C VAL A 111 7.93 8.10 11.48
N ARG A 112 6.95 7.36 12.01
CA ARG A 112 6.47 6.12 11.36
C ARG A 112 5.91 6.40 9.97
N ILE A 113 5.05 7.41 9.81
CA ILE A 113 4.53 7.80 8.48
C ILE A 113 5.66 8.19 7.52
N ALA A 114 6.60 9.02 7.96
CA ALA A 114 7.72 9.43 7.12
C ALA A 114 8.61 8.25 6.71
N LYS A 115 8.89 7.32 7.64
CA LYS A 115 9.66 6.11 7.38
C LYS A 115 8.98 5.25 6.31
N GLU A 116 7.68 5.03 6.41
CA GLU A 116 6.94 4.17 5.47
C GLU A 116 6.79 4.82 4.09
N ALA A 117 6.64 6.16 4.02
CA ALA A 117 6.69 6.90 2.77
C ALA A 117 8.08 6.77 2.10
N THR A 118 9.17 6.89 2.86
CA THR A 118 10.53 6.70 2.35
C THR A 118 10.78 5.24 1.92
N ALA A 119 10.29 4.25 2.67
CA ALA A 119 10.36 2.85 2.28
C ALA A 119 9.64 2.61 0.95
N THR A 120 8.45 3.19 0.77
CA THR A 120 7.67 3.14 -0.47
C THR A 120 8.45 3.71 -1.66
N LEU A 121 9.01 4.91 -1.52
CA LEU A 121 9.83 5.55 -2.56
C LEU A 121 11.04 4.68 -2.95
N ASN A 122 11.66 4.00 -1.98
CA ASN A 122 12.76 3.07 -2.24
C ASN A 122 12.31 1.79 -2.94
N GLY A 123 11.15 1.24 -2.57
CA GLY A 123 10.55 0.07 -3.22
C GLY A 123 10.24 0.35 -4.69
N TYR A 124 9.64 1.50 -4.96
CA TYR A 124 9.38 1.95 -6.32
C TYR A 124 10.64 2.19 -7.14
N ARG A 125 11.71 2.73 -6.52
CA ARG A 125 13.01 2.81 -7.18
C ARG A 125 13.48 1.43 -7.64
N GLN A 126 13.31 0.41 -6.80
CA GLN A 126 13.73 -0.96 -7.14
C GLN A 126 12.94 -1.52 -8.32
N GLU A 127 11.62 -1.30 -8.37
CA GLU A 127 10.78 -1.68 -9.52
C GLU A 127 11.23 -0.97 -10.80
N ALA A 128 11.44 0.35 -10.74
CA ALA A 128 11.91 1.14 -11.87
C ALA A 128 13.25 0.62 -12.42
N LEU A 129 14.18 0.23 -11.55
CA LEU A 129 15.47 -0.36 -11.94
C LEU A 129 15.32 -1.74 -12.58
N ASN A 130 14.44 -2.60 -12.06
CA ASN A 130 14.17 -3.92 -12.65
C ASN A 130 13.58 -3.76 -14.06
N ARG A 131 12.60 -2.87 -14.22
CA ARG A 131 11.95 -2.56 -15.50
C ARG A 131 12.94 -2.01 -16.51
N TYR A 132 13.79 -1.06 -16.10
CA TYR A 132 14.84 -0.52 -16.96
C TYR A 132 15.83 -1.59 -17.43
N ALA A 133 16.24 -2.49 -16.52
CA ALA A 133 17.15 -3.58 -16.84
C ALA A 133 16.51 -4.70 -17.68
N GLY A 134 15.19 -4.65 -17.94
CA GLY A 134 14.45 -5.73 -18.61
C GLY A 134 14.54 -7.06 -17.86
N ARG A 135 14.69 -7.00 -16.53
CA ARG A 135 15.01 -8.16 -15.70
C ARG A 135 13.81 -8.55 -14.85
N VAL A 136 13.51 -9.85 -14.82
CA VAL A 136 12.58 -10.43 -13.86
C VAL A 136 13.32 -10.67 -12.54
N PRO A 137 12.86 -10.12 -11.39
CA PRO A 137 13.49 -10.38 -10.10
C PRO A 137 13.31 -11.83 -9.68
N THR A 138 14.16 -12.32 -8.77
CA THR A 138 13.87 -13.58 -8.07
C THR A 138 12.71 -13.38 -7.09
N LEU A 139 12.10 -14.47 -6.61
CA LEU A 139 11.05 -14.38 -5.59
C LEU A 139 11.56 -13.67 -4.33
N ASP A 140 12.75 -14.00 -3.84
CA ASP A 140 13.30 -13.41 -2.62
C ASP A 140 13.59 -11.91 -2.79
N GLU A 141 14.12 -11.52 -3.95
CA GLU A 141 14.31 -10.11 -4.29
C GLU A 141 12.98 -9.37 -4.32
N TYR A 142 11.98 -9.91 -5.02
CA TYR A 142 10.64 -9.34 -5.10
C TYR A 142 10.03 -9.11 -3.72
N LEU A 143 10.07 -10.14 -2.86
CA LEU A 143 9.52 -10.07 -1.51
C LEU A 143 10.24 -9.07 -0.61
N SER A 144 11.52 -8.74 -0.89
CA SER A 144 12.29 -7.78 -0.11
C SER A 144 11.81 -6.32 -0.28
N TYR A 145 11.13 -6.00 -1.38
CA TYR A 145 10.62 -4.63 -1.64
C TYR A 145 9.11 -4.58 -1.93
N ARG A 146 8.44 -5.71 -2.15
CA ARG A 146 7.02 -5.74 -2.53
C ARG A 146 6.11 -5.09 -1.48
N GLU A 147 6.37 -5.37 -0.20
CA GLU A 147 5.58 -4.77 0.87
C GLU A 147 5.65 -3.23 0.82
N ALA A 148 6.85 -2.69 0.66
CA ALA A 148 7.08 -1.26 0.61
C ALA A 148 6.50 -0.62 -0.67
N SER A 149 6.78 -1.20 -1.84
CA SER A 149 6.22 -0.74 -3.13
C SER A 149 4.70 -0.82 -3.20
N SER A 150 4.04 -1.68 -2.39
CA SER A 150 2.58 -1.73 -2.33
C SER A 150 1.93 -0.47 -1.74
N CYS A 151 2.68 0.39 -1.03
CA CYS A 151 2.19 1.50 -0.22
C CYS A 151 1.23 1.13 0.93
N ILE A 152 0.85 -0.14 1.10
CA ILE A 152 -0.24 -0.52 2.00
C ILE A 152 0.15 -0.39 3.48
N MET A 153 1.44 -0.47 3.82
CA MET A 153 1.87 -0.20 5.20
C MET A 153 1.55 1.23 5.63
N GLN A 154 1.62 2.22 4.73
CA GLN A 154 1.20 3.59 5.02
C GLN A 154 -0.33 3.69 5.25
N VAL A 155 -1.12 2.88 4.53
CA VAL A 155 -2.58 2.74 4.76
C VAL A 155 -2.83 2.17 6.17
N ALA A 156 -2.09 1.12 6.54
CA ALA A 156 -2.21 0.50 7.86
C ALA A 156 -1.79 1.45 8.98
N MET A 157 -0.68 2.20 8.83
CA MET A 157 -0.24 3.20 9.81
C MET A 157 -1.31 4.28 10.03
N ASN A 158 -2.03 4.67 8.98
CA ASN A 158 -3.12 5.65 9.06
C ASN A 158 -4.37 5.17 9.80
N LEU A 159 -4.44 3.91 10.24
CA LEU A 159 -5.53 3.45 11.11
C LEU A 159 -5.55 4.20 12.45
N GLU A 160 -4.40 4.59 13.00
CA GLU A 160 -4.35 5.46 14.19
C GLU A 160 -4.96 6.83 13.89
N PHE A 161 -4.49 7.47 12.81
CA PHE A 161 -5.01 8.77 12.36
C PHE A 161 -6.50 8.73 12.06
N ALA A 162 -6.99 7.73 11.34
CA ALA A 162 -8.40 7.58 11.01
C ALA A 162 -9.28 7.54 12.26
N ASN A 163 -8.86 6.83 13.31
CA ASN A 163 -9.63 6.68 14.54
C ASN A 163 -9.35 7.78 15.58
N GLY A 164 -8.45 8.73 15.30
CA GLY A 164 -8.02 9.72 16.29
C GLY A 164 -7.31 9.11 17.50
N ILE A 165 -6.66 7.97 17.30
CA ILE A 165 -5.93 7.24 18.33
C ILE A 165 -4.48 7.71 18.32
N SER A 166 -3.91 7.94 19.49
CA SER A 166 -2.47 8.21 19.66
C SER A 166 -1.92 7.21 20.67
N LEU A 167 -1.39 6.08 20.18
CA LEU A 167 -0.76 5.08 21.04
C LEU A 167 0.72 5.39 21.25
N PRO A 168 1.27 5.01 22.42
CA PRO A 168 2.69 5.18 22.67
C PRO A 168 3.49 4.09 21.93
N GLU A 169 4.77 4.36 21.69
CA GLU A 169 5.59 3.52 20.79
C GLU A 169 5.81 2.12 21.38
N GLU A 170 5.80 1.94 22.70
CA GLU A 170 5.87 0.60 23.30
C GLU A 170 4.69 -0.32 22.93
N VAL A 171 3.55 0.25 22.55
CA VAL A 171 2.40 -0.51 22.03
C VAL A 171 2.61 -0.80 20.55
N MET A 172 2.91 0.23 19.75
CA MET A 172 2.98 0.09 18.29
C MET A 172 4.21 -0.68 17.81
N ALA A 173 5.32 -0.63 18.55
CA ALA A 173 6.54 -1.41 18.30
C ALA A 173 6.51 -2.80 18.96
N SER A 174 5.42 -3.17 19.65
CA SER A 174 5.28 -4.54 20.16
C SER A 174 5.25 -5.56 19.03
N GLU A 175 5.77 -6.76 19.28
CA GLU A 175 5.82 -7.84 18.28
C GLU A 175 4.42 -8.17 17.75
N GLU A 176 3.42 -8.18 18.63
CA GLU A 176 2.04 -8.52 18.28
C GLU A 176 1.41 -7.49 17.34
N MET A 177 1.64 -6.19 17.59
CA MET A 177 1.14 -5.13 16.72
C MET A 177 1.87 -5.10 15.37
N GLN A 178 3.20 -5.26 15.37
CA GLN A 178 3.98 -5.33 14.14
C GLN A 178 3.54 -6.51 13.27
N ARG A 179 3.42 -7.72 13.85
CA ARG A 179 2.94 -8.91 13.14
C ARG A 179 1.54 -8.72 12.57
N LEU A 180 0.63 -8.15 13.34
CA LEU A 180 -0.74 -7.87 12.88
C LEU A 180 -0.75 -6.96 11.65
N TYR A 181 0.05 -5.88 11.68
CA TYR A 181 0.10 -4.92 10.58
C TYR A 181 0.76 -5.51 9.35
N HIS A 182 1.92 -6.16 9.49
CA HIS A 182 2.60 -6.83 8.38
C HIS A 182 1.72 -7.92 7.74
N ALA A 183 1.05 -8.76 8.53
CA ALA A 183 0.15 -9.78 8.00
C ALA A 183 -1.05 -9.18 7.25
N ALA A 184 -1.66 -8.11 7.77
CA ALA A 184 -2.78 -7.45 7.11
C ALA A 184 -2.37 -6.75 5.81
N VAL A 185 -1.20 -6.13 5.80
CA VAL A 185 -0.57 -5.56 4.60
C VAL A 185 -0.29 -6.68 3.59
N ALA A 186 0.21 -7.83 4.03
CA ALA A 186 0.49 -8.98 3.19
C ALA A 186 -0.74 -9.53 2.49
N VAL A 187 -1.85 -9.69 3.22
CA VAL A 187 -3.14 -10.08 2.64
C VAL A 187 -3.52 -9.16 1.48
N ILE A 188 -3.37 -7.85 1.63
CA ILE A 188 -3.80 -6.87 0.64
C ILE A 188 -2.93 -6.90 -0.62
N TRP A 189 -1.60 -6.89 -0.48
CA TRP A 189 -0.74 -6.91 -1.67
C TRP A 189 -0.75 -8.27 -2.37
N ILE A 190 -0.93 -9.38 -1.66
CA ILE A 190 -1.11 -10.70 -2.30
C ILE A 190 -2.43 -10.75 -3.07
N VAL A 191 -3.53 -10.27 -2.48
CA VAL A 191 -4.81 -10.16 -3.20
C VAL A 191 -4.66 -9.30 -4.43
N ASN A 192 -3.96 -8.16 -4.32
CA ASN A 192 -3.66 -7.28 -5.45
C ASN A 192 -2.97 -8.06 -6.57
N ASP A 193 -1.86 -8.74 -6.30
CA ASP A 193 -1.13 -9.53 -7.30
C ASP A 193 -2.03 -10.58 -7.97
N VAL A 194 -2.89 -11.27 -7.21
CA VAL A 194 -3.80 -12.28 -7.76
C VAL A 194 -4.82 -11.66 -8.71
N VAL A 195 -5.48 -10.56 -8.31
CA VAL A 195 -6.54 -9.94 -9.11
C VAL A 195 -6.01 -9.05 -10.24
N SER A 196 -4.79 -8.53 -10.12
CA SER A 196 -4.15 -7.67 -11.11
C SER A 196 -3.39 -8.44 -12.18
N MET A 197 -3.04 -9.71 -11.93
CA MET A 197 -2.16 -10.51 -12.79
C MET A 197 -2.54 -10.48 -14.28
N ARG A 198 -3.82 -10.63 -14.64
CA ARG A 198 -4.25 -10.58 -16.06
C ARG A 198 -3.95 -9.23 -16.71
N LYS A 199 -4.21 -8.14 -16.00
CA LYS A 199 -3.93 -6.76 -16.45
C LYS A 199 -2.42 -6.56 -16.57
N GLU A 200 -1.67 -6.93 -15.54
CA GLU A 200 -0.23 -6.69 -15.45
C GLU A 200 0.54 -7.47 -16.52
N ILE A 201 0.23 -8.74 -16.76
CA ILE A 201 0.84 -9.54 -17.83
C ILE A 201 0.58 -8.89 -19.20
N LYS A 202 -0.65 -8.43 -19.45
CA LYS A 202 -1.01 -7.75 -20.71
C LYS A 202 -0.22 -6.45 -20.92
N GLU A 203 0.13 -5.77 -19.84
CA GLU A 203 0.92 -4.53 -19.85
C GLU A 203 2.44 -4.81 -19.82
N GLY A 204 2.86 -6.08 -19.74
CA GLY A 204 4.27 -6.48 -19.69
C GLY A 204 4.91 -6.39 -18.31
N PHE A 205 4.11 -6.21 -17.25
CA PHE A 205 4.58 -6.21 -15.88
C PHE A 205 4.62 -7.64 -15.32
N VAL A 206 5.80 -8.06 -14.88
CA VAL A 206 6.09 -9.43 -14.44
C VAL A 206 6.51 -9.53 -12.97
N GLU A 207 6.57 -8.39 -12.27
CA GLU A 207 6.85 -8.26 -10.83
C GLU A 207 5.60 -8.61 -10.02
N ASN A 208 5.15 -9.86 -10.09
CA ASN A 208 3.89 -10.33 -9.53
C ASN A 208 4.09 -11.71 -8.89
N LEU A 209 3.57 -11.93 -7.66
CA LEU A 209 3.75 -13.18 -6.94
C LEU A 209 3.30 -14.42 -7.72
N VAL A 210 2.16 -14.34 -8.43
CA VAL A 210 1.64 -15.46 -9.24
C VAL A 210 2.61 -15.81 -10.36
N VAL A 211 3.14 -14.79 -11.05
CA VAL A 211 4.09 -14.97 -12.16
C VAL A 211 5.40 -15.59 -11.66
N LEU A 212 5.93 -15.08 -10.55
CA LEU A 212 7.19 -15.54 -9.96
C LEU A 212 7.10 -16.96 -9.40
N LEU A 213 5.91 -17.39 -8.95
CA LEU A 213 5.66 -18.75 -8.46
C LEU A 213 5.23 -19.74 -9.55
N ALA A 214 4.87 -19.26 -10.75
CA ALA A 214 4.28 -20.08 -11.81
C ALA A 214 5.21 -21.21 -12.27
N ASN A 215 6.51 -20.92 -12.41
CA ASN A 215 7.48 -21.87 -12.98
C ASN A 215 6.97 -22.50 -14.30
N GLY A 216 6.46 -21.67 -15.20
CA GLY A 216 5.86 -22.07 -16.48
C GLY A 216 4.40 -22.56 -16.40
N ASN A 217 3.80 -22.62 -15.21
CA ASN A 217 2.39 -22.99 -15.02
C ASN A 217 1.67 -21.95 -14.15
N VAL A 218 0.82 -21.14 -14.77
CA VAL A 218 0.09 -20.05 -14.08
C VAL A 218 -0.81 -20.58 -12.96
N GLN A 219 -1.45 -21.75 -13.15
CA GLN A 219 -2.29 -22.34 -12.10
C GLN A 219 -1.47 -22.70 -10.86
N LYS A 220 -0.27 -23.28 -11.05
CA LYS A 220 0.65 -23.56 -9.94
C LYS A 220 1.04 -22.28 -9.18
N GLY A 221 1.29 -21.20 -9.92
CA GLY A 221 1.59 -19.89 -9.33
C GLY A 221 0.42 -19.35 -8.51
N LEU A 222 -0.80 -19.45 -9.05
CA LEU A 222 -2.03 -19.03 -8.39
C LEU A 222 -2.28 -19.84 -7.12
N ASP A 223 -2.20 -21.17 -7.19
CA ASP A 223 -2.40 -22.06 -6.04
C ASP A 223 -1.40 -21.75 -4.91
N ALA A 224 -0.13 -21.50 -5.26
CA ALA A 224 0.90 -21.15 -4.29
C ALA A 224 0.67 -19.75 -3.67
N SER A 225 0.22 -18.77 -4.47
CA SER A 225 -0.17 -17.44 -3.98
C SER A 225 -1.37 -17.50 -3.05
N VAL A 226 -2.40 -18.30 -3.38
CA VAL A 226 -3.58 -18.52 -2.52
C VAL A 226 -3.19 -19.22 -1.23
N ALA A 227 -2.35 -20.26 -1.28
CA ALA A 227 -1.86 -20.92 -0.07
C ALA A 227 -1.05 -19.97 0.83
N ARG A 228 -0.33 -19.00 0.25
CA ARG A 228 0.31 -17.92 1.03
C ARG A 228 -0.73 -16.97 1.62
N LEU A 229 -1.69 -16.52 0.84
CA LEU A 229 -2.78 -15.65 1.29
C LEU A 229 -3.51 -16.25 2.51
N GLU A 230 -3.84 -17.55 2.48
CA GLU A 230 -4.46 -18.26 3.59
C GLU A 230 -3.61 -18.24 4.86
N ARG A 231 -2.29 -18.40 4.74
CA ARG A 231 -1.35 -18.28 5.87
C ARG A 231 -1.33 -16.85 6.44
N GLU A 232 -1.32 -15.83 5.59
CA GLU A 232 -1.35 -14.44 6.06
C GLU A 232 -2.69 -14.09 6.73
N ILE A 233 -3.82 -14.62 6.23
CA ILE A 233 -5.13 -14.47 6.88
C ILE A 233 -5.13 -15.14 8.26
N ALA A 234 -4.55 -16.33 8.39
CA ALA A 234 -4.38 -16.99 9.68
C ALA A 234 -3.50 -16.15 10.62
N ALA A 235 -2.37 -15.62 10.12
CA ALA A 235 -1.48 -14.75 10.87
C ALA A 235 -2.16 -13.45 11.35
N VAL A 236 -3.03 -12.84 10.54
CA VAL A 236 -3.86 -11.68 10.97
C VAL A 236 -4.74 -12.06 12.17
N ASN A 237 -5.38 -13.24 12.14
CA ASN A 237 -6.24 -13.68 13.23
C ASN A 237 -5.44 -13.97 14.50
N GLU A 238 -4.34 -14.71 14.39
CA GLU A 238 -3.47 -15.04 15.52
C GLU A 238 -2.84 -13.80 16.15
N ALA A 239 -2.28 -12.89 15.33
CA ALA A 239 -1.66 -11.66 15.82
C ALA A 239 -2.69 -10.70 16.42
N SER A 240 -3.91 -10.65 15.86
CA SER A 240 -5.03 -9.91 16.44
C SER A 240 -5.37 -10.41 17.85
N GLU A 241 -5.49 -11.71 18.04
CA GLU A 241 -5.78 -12.31 19.35
C GLU A 241 -4.64 -12.10 20.34
N ALA A 242 -3.39 -12.26 19.88
CA ALA A 242 -2.20 -12.02 20.67
C ALA A 242 -2.10 -10.57 21.14
N ALA A 243 -2.32 -9.59 20.25
CA ALA A 243 -2.30 -8.17 20.60
C ALA A 243 -3.40 -7.82 21.62
N ILE A 244 -4.63 -8.29 21.39
CA ILE A 244 -5.75 -8.07 22.31
C ILE A 244 -5.44 -8.66 23.70
N LYS A 245 -4.87 -9.86 23.75
CA LYS A 245 -4.47 -10.52 25.00
C LYS A 245 -3.33 -9.76 25.70
N ARG A 246 -2.29 -9.37 24.95
CA ARG A 246 -1.09 -8.68 25.47
C ARG A 246 -1.43 -7.37 26.18
N PHE A 247 -2.45 -6.67 25.70
CA PHE A 247 -2.86 -5.35 26.22
C PHE A 247 -4.20 -5.38 26.98
N ALA A 248 -4.72 -6.58 27.30
CA ALA A 248 -6.06 -6.78 27.88
C ALA A 248 -6.30 -6.05 29.22
N ASP A 249 -5.24 -5.86 30.00
CA ASP A 249 -5.25 -5.24 31.33
C ASP A 249 -4.57 -3.86 31.36
N THR A 250 -4.31 -3.28 30.18
CA THR A 250 -3.73 -1.94 30.05
C THR A 250 -4.79 -0.91 29.71
N THR A 251 -4.46 0.37 29.87
CA THR A 251 -5.32 1.49 29.44
C THR A 251 -5.54 1.53 27.92
N HIS A 252 -4.75 0.79 27.13
CA HIS A 252 -4.80 0.76 25.67
C HIS A 252 -5.70 -0.35 25.09
N LYS A 253 -6.31 -1.20 25.94
CA LYS A 253 -7.13 -2.36 25.54
C LYS A 253 -8.12 -2.04 24.42
N TYR A 254 -8.89 -0.95 24.57
CA TYR A 254 -9.93 -0.58 23.61
C TYR A 254 -9.34 -0.14 22.27
N HIS A 255 -8.27 0.65 22.29
CA HIS A 255 -7.60 1.12 21.07
C HIS A 255 -6.94 -0.03 20.32
N VAL A 256 -6.23 -0.94 21.00
CA VAL A 256 -5.63 -2.13 20.38
C VAL A 256 -6.71 -3.03 19.76
N SER A 257 -7.81 -3.26 20.47
CA SER A 257 -8.94 -4.05 19.95
C SER A 257 -9.58 -3.41 18.72
N LEU A 258 -9.65 -2.07 18.67
CA LEU A 258 -10.17 -1.32 17.53
C LEU A 258 -9.21 -1.41 16.33
N LEU A 259 -7.92 -1.19 16.52
CA LEU A 259 -6.91 -1.32 15.45
C LEU A 259 -6.87 -2.74 14.88
N ALA A 260 -6.96 -3.76 15.73
CA ALA A 260 -7.05 -5.16 15.30
C ALA A 260 -8.30 -5.42 14.43
N ARG A 261 -9.45 -4.83 14.79
CA ARG A 261 -10.66 -4.86 13.95
C ARG A 261 -10.45 -4.10 12.65
N ASN A 262 -9.78 -2.95 12.68
CA ASN A 262 -9.50 -2.17 11.47
C ASN A 262 -8.62 -2.93 10.48
N CYS A 263 -7.59 -3.66 10.92
CA CYS A 263 -6.78 -4.51 10.04
C CYS A 263 -7.65 -5.54 9.29
N LYS A 264 -8.59 -6.19 9.98
CA LYS A 264 -9.53 -7.14 9.35
C LYS A 264 -10.50 -6.46 8.40
N ASN A 265 -11.04 -5.30 8.79
CA ASN A 265 -11.90 -4.48 7.93
C ASN A 265 -11.17 -4.06 6.66
N MET A 266 -9.91 -3.63 6.78
CA MET A 266 -9.06 -3.20 5.67
C MET A 266 -8.86 -4.34 4.66
N CYS A 267 -8.57 -5.56 5.13
CA CYS A 267 -8.45 -6.76 4.29
C CYS A 267 -9.75 -7.07 3.55
N MET A 268 -10.88 -7.10 4.26
CA MET A 268 -12.20 -7.39 3.70
C MET A 268 -12.63 -6.32 2.69
N ALA A 269 -12.47 -5.05 3.04
CA ALA A 269 -12.81 -3.92 2.19
C ALA A 269 -12.00 -3.94 0.89
N ASN A 270 -10.71 -4.28 0.96
CA ASN A 270 -9.89 -4.37 -0.23
C ASN A 270 -10.36 -5.48 -1.18
N TRP A 271 -10.75 -6.64 -0.65
CA TRP A 271 -11.33 -7.72 -1.45
C TRP A 271 -12.65 -7.30 -2.11
N LEU A 272 -13.60 -6.77 -1.34
CA LEU A 272 -14.90 -6.33 -1.85
C LEU A 272 -14.77 -5.21 -2.89
N TRP A 273 -13.83 -4.29 -2.68
CA TRP A 273 -13.51 -3.26 -3.67
C TRP A 273 -12.92 -3.86 -4.94
N SER A 274 -12.00 -4.83 -4.82
CA SER A 274 -11.36 -5.49 -5.96
C SER A 274 -12.37 -6.18 -6.89
N LEU A 275 -13.45 -6.73 -6.33
CA LEU A 275 -14.53 -7.35 -7.10
C LEU A 275 -15.40 -6.35 -7.88
N GLN A 276 -15.48 -5.10 -7.41
CA GLN A 276 -16.40 -4.10 -7.99
C GLN A 276 -15.69 -3.08 -8.89
N THR A 277 -14.41 -2.82 -8.63
CA THR A 277 -13.68 -1.74 -9.29
C THR A 277 -13.47 -2.04 -10.78
N PRO A 278 -13.63 -1.04 -11.66
CA PRO A 278 -13.34 -1.19 -13.08
C PRO A 278 -11.84 -1.47 -13.37
N ARG A 279 -10.98 -1.47 -12.35
CA ARG A 279 -9.53 -1.66 -12.48
C ARG A 279 -9.11 -3.08 -12.90
N TYR A 280 -9.81 -4.13 -12.45
CA TYR A 280 -9.36 -5.52 -12.58
C TYR A 280 -10.16 -6.39 -13.55
N CYS A 281 -11.20 -5.86 -14.18
CA CYS A 281 -12.14 -6.57 -15.05
C CYS A 281 -12.74 -7.83 -14.40
N LEU A 282 -13.09 -7.75 -13.11
CA LEU A 282 -13.75 -8.82 -12.35
C LEU A 282 -15.26 -8.61 -12.19
N TRP A 283 -15.76 -7.38 -12.32
CA TRP A 283 -17.17 -7.05 -12.04
C TRP A 283 -18.17 -7.67 -13.02
N ASP A 284 -17.70 -8.08 -14.21
CA ASP A 284 -18.48 -8.74 -15.26
C ASP A 284 -18.34 -10.27 -15.22
N ILE A 285 -17.46 -10.81 -14.36
CA ILE A 285 -17.29 -12.25 -14.16
C ILE A 285 -18.33 -12.75 -13.16
N LYS A 286 -19.22 -13.62 -13.63
CA LYS A 286 -20.18 -14.29 -12.75
C LYS A 286 -19.45 -15.31 -11.88
N SER A 287 -19.62 -15.21 -10.57
CA SER A 287 -19.14 -16.23 -9.65
C SER A 287 -19.89 -17.55 -9.88
N ASP A 288 -19.23 -18.67 -9.63
CA ASP A 288 -19.86 -19.98 -9.57
C ASP A 288 -20.77 -20.11 -8.32
N ALA A 289 -21.44 -21.26 -8.20
CA ALA A 289 -22.35 -21.53 -7.08
C ALA A 289 -21.66 -21.54 -5.70
N GLY A 290 -20.34 -21.74 -5.65
CA GLY A 290 -19.51 -21.66 -4.45
C GLY A 290 -18.92 -20.28 -4.20
N GLY A 291 -19.21 -19.29 -5.05
CA GLY A 291 -18.62 -17.94 -4.98
C GLY A 291 -17.22 -17.85 -5.60
N GLY A 292 -16.75 -18.90 -6.28
CA GLY A 292 -15.48 -18.93 -6.99
C GLY A 292 -15.52 -18.09 -8.27
N PHE A 293 -14.36 -17.55 -8.66
CA PHE A 293 -14.20 -16.81 -9.91
C PHE A 293 -13.25 -17.59 -10.82
N ALA A 294 -13.64 -17.80 -12.07
CA ALA A 294 -12.83 -18.44 -13.09
C ALA A 294 -12.60 -17.47 -14.25
N PHE A 295 -11.34 -17.31 -14.66
CA PHE A 295 -10.99 -16.52 -15.83
C PHE A 295 -9.78 -17.11 -16.55
N THR A 296 -9.75 -16.95 -17.86
CA THR A 296 -8.61 -17.31 -18.70
C THR A 296 -7.62 -16.14 -18.75
N VAL A 297 -6.35 -16.45 -18.55
CA VAL A 297 -5.26 -15.52 -18.82
C VAL A 297 -4.88 -15.71 -20.28
N ASP A 298 -5.52 -14.94 -21.17
CA ASP A 298 -5.27 -15.06 -22.61
C ASP A 298 -3.82 -14.67 -22.92
N ALA A 299 -3.07 -15.61 -23.51
CA ALA A 299 -1.81 -15.30 -24.16
C ALA A 299 -2.12 -14.91 -25.62
N HIS A 300 -1.91 -13.63 -25.94
CA HIS A 300 -1.96 -12.98 -27.27
C HIS A 300 -3.32 -12.52 -27.86
N PRO A 301 -3.34 -11.32 -28.51
CA PRO A 301 -4.48 -10.81 -29.28
C PRO A 301 -4.62 -11.37 -30.71
N ASP A 302 -3.81 -12.34 -31.14
CA ASP A 302 -3.70 -12.71 -32.56
C ASP A 302 -4.46 -13.99 -32.97
N ASP A 303 -5.32 -14.54 -32.11
CA ASP A 303 -6.17 -15.70 -32.43
C ASP A 303 -7.68 -15.35 -32.40
N SER A 304 -8.08 -14.28 -33.11
CA SER A 304 -9.49 -13.97 -33.42
C SER A 304 -9.71 -13.56 -34.86
#